data_AF-A0AAW2DE55-F1
#
_entry.id   AF-A0AAW2DE55-F1
#
_cell.length_a   1.000
_cell.length_b   1.000
_cell.length_c   1.000
_cell.angle_alpha   90.00
_cell.angle_beta   90.00
_cell.angle_gamma   90.00
#
_symmetry.space_group_name_H-M   'P 1'
#
loop_
_entity.id
_entity.type
_entity.pdbx_description
1 polymer ?
#
loop_
_entity_poly.entity_id
_entity_poly.type
_entity_poly.pdbx_seq_one_letter_code
_entity_poly.pdbx_strand_id
1 'polypeptide(L)'
;MASSPAGTSSSTWVKPRLLSSSSSSSRLGSFSSTVSLKNRPTTKKPIHTTCSLHTLQFPRQSNGIVTPTTHPKDHKPKTLPSPSFPSTSSTAKKCEPQQWNLLQRAAAMALDAVESALVSSESQHPLPKTADPRVQIAGNFAPVPEQPVQHSLTVTGKIPDCVQGVYVRNGANPLHEPVAGHHLFDGDGMVHAVQFKDGSASYACRFTETQRFVQEQALGRPVFPKAIGELHGHSGIARLLLFYARGLFGLVDQSHGIGVANAGLVYFNGRLLAMSEDDLPYQVRITPSGDLKTVGRYDFNGQLDSAMIAHPKLDPVSGNLFALSYNVVQKPYLKYFHFKPDGTKSQDVEIPLAQPTMMHDFAITERFVVIPDQQVVFNLPEMFKGGSPVMYDKNKIARFGVLDKNATDASEIKWIEAPDCFCFHLWNAWEEPETNEVVVVGSCMTPADSIFNECEESLKSVLSEIRLNLKTGKSTRRPIIPEAEHVNLEAGMVNRNRLGRKSQFAYLALAEPWPKVSGFAKVDLFTGEVKKYIYGDQRFGGEPLFLPNDPNSDNEDNGYILAFVHDEKEWKSELQIVNAKNLKLEASVELPSRVPYGFHGTFINSKDLEKQA
;
A
#
# COMPACT_ATOMS: atom_id res chain seq x y z
N MET A 1 -8.14 49.54 20.27
CA MET A 1 -8.69 48.48 21.15
C MET A 1 -9.61 47.60 20.32
N ALA A 2 -9.68 46.32 20.68
CA ALA A 2 -10.46 45.22 20.08
C ALA A 2 -9.84 44.55 18.84
N SER A 3 -9.29 43.37 19.15
CA SER A 3 -8.56 42.34 18.41
C SER A 3 -9.45 41.45 17.52
N SER A 4 -8.91 41.04 16.38
CA SER A 4 -9.38 39.92 15.57
C SER A 4 -8.92 38.57 16.17
N PRO A 5 -9.73 37.50 16.18
CA PRO A 5 -9.24 36.17 16.49
C PRO A 5 -8.86 35.43 15.20
N ALA A 6 -7.63 34.93 15.16
CA ALA A 6 -7.18 33.92 14.23
C ALA A 6 -7.77 32.56 14.65
N GLY A 7 -8.54 31.93 13.76
CA GLY A 7 -9.05 30.57 13.96
C GLY A 7 -8.00 29.54 13.56
N THR A 8 -7.39 28.90 14.54
CA THR A 8 -6.63 27.65 14.39
C THR A 8 -7.62 26.48 14.37
N SER A 9 -7.77 25.80 13.25
CA SER A 9 -8.51 24.54 13.15
C SER A 9 -7.67 23.40 13.75
N SER A 10 -7.85 23.11 15.04
CA SER A 10 -7.35 21.89 15.65
C SER A 10 -8.32 20.75 15.38
N SER A 11 -8.02 19.90 14.39
CA SER A 11 -8.67 18.59 14.26
C SER A 11 -8.11 17.66 15.35
N THR A 12 -8.71 17.70 16.53
CA THR A 12 -8.40 16.76 17.62
C THR A 12 -9.07 15.42 17.32
N TRP A 13 -8.30 14.50 16.72
CA TRP A 13 -8.64 13.08 16.74
C TRP A 13 -8.64 12.60 18.20
N VAL A 14 -9.76 12.02 18.62
CA VAL A 14 -9.99 11.55 19.99
C VAL A 14 -9.00 10.41 20.30
N LYS A 15 -8.17 10.58 21.35
CA LYS A 15 -7.37 9.48 21.93
C LYS A 15 -8.31 8.38 22.44
N PRO A 16 -8.03 7.07 22.21
CA PRO A 16 -8.85 6.00 22.75
C PRO A 16 -8.73 5.96 24.28
N ARG A 17 -9.87 5.93 24.98
CA ARG A 17 -9.94 5.67 26.43
C ARG A 17 -9.75 4.18 26.69
N LEU A 18 -8.77 3.84 27.53
CA LEU A 18 -8.60 2.52 28.13
C LEU A 18 -9.77 2.24 29.10
N LEU A 19 -10.57 1.22 28.83
CA LEU A 19 -11.55 0.67 29.77
C LEU A 19 -10.90 -0.51 30.52
N SER A 20 -10.51 -0.27 31.77
CA SER A 20 -10.21 -1.31 32.75
C SER A 20 -11.50 -1.62 33.54
N SER A 21 -12.04 -2.82 33.43
CA SER A 21 -13.11 -3.31 34.31
C SER A 21 -12.55 -4.38 35.26
N SER A 22 -12.34 -3.96 36.50
CA SER A 22 -12.23 -4.84 37.67
C SER A 22 -13.55 -4.82 38.41
N SER A 23 -14.19 -5.98 38.61
CA SER A 23 -15.17 -6.14 39.68
C SER A 23 -15.25 -7.59 40.14
N SER A 24 -14.99 -7.78 41.43
CA SER A 24 -15.02 -9.02 42.18
C SER A 24 -16.32 -9.18 42.99
N SER A 25 -16.67 -10.45 43.27
CA SER A 25 -17.58 -10.97 44.31
C SER A 25 -19.09 -10.87 44.00
N SER A 26 -19.98 -11.81 44.34
CA SER A 26 -19.96 -12.90 45.33
C SER A 26 -21.02 -13.99 45.03
N ARG A 27 -20.83 -15.15 45.65
CA ARG A 27 -21.51 -16.46 45.54
C ARG A 27 -22.98 -16.50 46.00
N LEU A 28 -23.73 -17.50 45.48
CA LEU A 28 -24.67 -18.46 46.11
C LEU A 28 -25.33 -19.22 44.92
N GLY A 29 -25.45 -20.54 44.78
CA GLY A 29 -25.33 -21.71 45.63
C GLY A 29 -26.53 -22.63 45.28
N SER A 30 -26.27 -23.86 44.77
CA SER A 30 -27.08 -25.10 44.95
C SER A 30 -27.21 -26.01 43.69
N PHE A 31 -26.57 -27.20 43.80
CA PHE A 31 -26.96 -28.59 43.40
C PHE A 31 -27.73 -28.85 42.08
N SER A 32 -27.46 -29.89 41.26
CA SER A 32 -27.25 -31.31 41.60
C SER A 32 -26.70 -32.16 40.42
N SER A 33 -25.94 -33.21 40.79
CA SER A 33 -25.84 -34.58 40.24
C SER A 33 -25.23 -34.91 38.85
N THR A 34 -23.96 -35.36 38.91
CA THR A 34 -23.35 -36.64 38.47
C THR A 34 -23.55 -37.20 37.05
N VAL A 35 -22.44 -37.54 36.37
CA VAL A 35 -21.90 -38.92 36.18
C VAL A 35 -20.41 -38.84 35.77
N SER A 36 -19.61 -39.81 36.24
CA SER A 36 -18.14 -39.91 36.18
C SER A 36 -17.68 -40.86 35.07
N LEU A 37 -16.53 -40.57 34.44
CA LEU A 37 -15.64 -41.62 33.90
C LEU A 37 -14.15 -41.25 34.03
N LYS A 38 -13.42 -42.26 34.48
CA LYS A 38 -12.05 -42.35 35.03
C LYS A 38 -10.93 -41.88 34.09
N ASN A 39 -9.90 -41.25 34.66
CA ASN A 39 -8.53 -41.31 34.14
C ASN A 39 -7.50 -41.54 35.27
N ARG A 40 -6.49 -42.36 34.98
CA ARG A 40 -5.42 -42.86 35.88
C ARG A 40 -4.34 -41.79 36.17
N PRO A 41 -3.57 -41.94 37.27
CA PRO A 41 -2.70 -40.89 37.80
C PRO A 41 -1.24 -41.03 37.34
N THR A 42 -0.53 -39.91 37.17
CA THR A 42 0.93 -39.86 37.31
C THR A 42 1.37 -38.60 38.07
N THR A 43 2.34 -38.80 38.94
CA THR A 43 2.82 -37.95 40.02
C THR A 43 3.73 -36.81 39.56
N LYS A 44 3.56 -35.60 40.11
CA LYS A 44 4.61 -34.55 40.14
C LYS A 44 4.78 -33.99 41.56
N LYS A 45 6.03 -33.99 42.02
CA LYS A 45 6.51 -33.41 43.29
C LYS A 45 6.58 -31.87 43.19
N PRO A 46 6.40 -31.11 44.29
CA PRO A 46 6.64 -29.67 44.31
C PRO A 46 8.10 -29.37 44.72
N ILE A 47 8.71 -28.39 44.05
CA ILE A 47 9.97 -27.76 44.47
C ILE A 47 9.63 -26.32 44.85
N HIS A 48 9.92 -25.96 46.10
CA HIS A 48 9.95 -24.59 46.59
C HIS A 48 11.30 -23.96 46.24
N THR A 49 11.31 -22.77 45.63
CA THR A 49 12.41 -21.81 45.82
C THR A 49 11.89 -20.38 45.76
N THR A 50 12.23 -19.67 46.82
CA THR A 50 12.01 -18.26 47.18
C THR A 50 12.53 -17.27 46.14
N CYS A 51 11.75 -16.23 45.85
CA CYS A 51 12.18 -15.06 45.08
C CYS A 51 12.19 -13.82 45.98
N SER A 52 13.37 -13.23 46.13
CA SER A 52 13.65 -12.07 46.96
C SER A 52 13.29 -10.78 46.22
N LEU A 53 12.47 -9.92 46.82
CA LEU A 53 12.24 -8.56 46.35
C LEU A 53 13.48 -7.69 46.60
N HIS A 54 14.01 -7.06 45.57
CA HIS A 54 14.88 -5.89 45.71
C HIS A 54 14.20 -4.65 45.15
N THR A 55 13.81 -3.78 46.07
CA THR A 55 13.31 -2.42 45.87
C THR A 55 14.51 -1.50 45.59
N LEU A 56 14.53 -0.79 44.46
CA LEU A 56 15.53 0.25 44.19
C LEU A 56 14.98 1.62 44.57
N GLN A 57 15.67 2.27 45.52
CA GLN A 57 15.43 3.64 45.98
C GLN A 57 16.23 4.64 45.14
N PHE A 58 15.59 5.76 44.77
CA PHE A 58 16.25 6.94 44.19
C PHE A 58 16.80 7.85 45.30
N PRO A 59 18.03 8.39 45.18
CA PRO A 59 18.48 9.49 46.05
C PRO A 59 18.06 10.86 45.50
N ARG A 60 17.43 11.66 46.36
CA ARG A 60 17.37 13.13 46.27
C ARG A 60 18.70 13.72 46.78
N GLN A 61 19.24 14.73 46.11
CA GLN A 61 20.12 15.72 46.74
C GLN A 61 19.77 17.13 46.23
N SER A 62 19.77 18.08 47.17
CA SER A 62 19.52 19.50 46.98
C SER A 62 20.66 20.34 47.58
N ASN A 63 21.15 21.29 46.78
CA ASN A 63 21.66 22.65 47.06
C ASN A 63 22.85 22.95 47.98
N GLY A 64 23.74 23.83 47.47
CA GLY A 64 24.69 24.68 48.23
C GLY A 64 25.89 25.16 47.38
N ILE A 65 25.72 26.16 46.50
CA ILE A 65 26.27 27.55 46.54
C ILE A 65 27.81 27.68 46.44
N VAL A 66 28.32 28.46 45.45
CA VAL A 66 29.15 29.71 45.59
C VAL A 66 29.42 30.31 44.19
N THR A 67 29.06 31.59 44.02
CA THR A 67 29.41 32.49 42.90
C THR A 67 30.78 33.16 43.11
N PRO A 68 31.45 33.61 42.03
CA PRO A 68 31.90 35.00 42.06
C PRO A 68 31.62 35.78 40.76
N THR A 69 31.16 37.01 40.97
CA THR A 69 30.96 38.11 40.04
C THR A 69 32.28 38.70 39.54
N THR A 70 32.40 38.96 38.23
CA THR A 70 33.21 40.06 37.69
C THR A 70 32.67 40.54 36.33
N HIS A 71 32.28 41.81 36.25
CA HIS A 71 32.27 42.68 35.07
C HIS A 71 33.08 43.93 35.49
N PRO A 72 33.74 44.72 34.60
CA PRO A 72 33.21 45.14 33.29
C PRO A 72 34.25 45.37 32.16
N LYS A 73 33.77 45.57 30.91
CA LYS A 73 34.04 46.77 30.08
C LYS A 73 33.31 46.72 28.74
N ASP A 74 32.68 47.84 28.43
CA ASP A 74 31.91 48.16 27.23
C ASP A 74 32.73 48.11 25.94
N HIS A 75 32.23 47.37 24.95
CA HIS A 75 32.42 47.71 23.54
C HIS A 75 31.15 47.37 22.75
N LYS A 76 30.47 48.40 22.24
CA LYS A 76 29.36 48.30 21.28
C LYS A 76 29.86 47.72 19.94
N PRO A 77 29.24 46.67 19.40
CA PRO A 77 29.29 46.38 17.96
C PRO A 77 28.02 46.92 17.28
N LYS A 78 28.25 47.61 16.17
CA LYS A 78 27.24 48.18 15.26
C LYS A 78 26.26 47.09 14.77
N THR A 79 24.97 47.41 14.79
CA THR A 79 23.89 46.69 14.12
C THR A 79 24.18 46.60 12.62
N LEU A 80 24.39 45.38 12.11
CA LEU A 80 24.25 45.07 10.69
C LEU A 80 22.76 44.83 10.37
N PRO A 81 22.25 45.31 9.23
CA PRO A 81 20.88 45.04 8.83
C PRO A 81 20.74 43.57 8.42
N SER A 82 19.72 42.92 8.99
CA SER A 82 19.29 41.57 8.62
C SER A 82 18.98 41.50 7.12
N PRO A 83 19.47 40.50 6.36
CA PRO A 83 19.05 40.33 4.98
C PRO A 83 17.58 39.94 4.95
N SER A 84 16.76 40.83 4.37
CA SER A 84 15.36 40.56 4.03
C SER A 84 15.32 39.51 2.92
N PHE A 85 15.03 38.26 3.29
CA PHE A 85 14.68 37.24 2.30
C PHE A 85 13.32 37.60 1.69
N PRO A 86 13.19 37.63 0.35
CA PRO A 86 11.88 37.78 -0.28
C PRO A 86 11.03 36.58 0.13
N SER A 87 9.90 36.86 0.77
CA SER A 87 8.82 35.89 0.91
C SER A 87 8.33 35.56 -0.50
N THR A 88 8.91 34.53 -1.12
CA THR A 88 8.27 33.86 -2.25
C THR A 88 7.07 33.14 -1.66
N SER A 89 5.95 33.86 -1.63
CA SER A 89 4.63 33.29 -1.56
C SER A 89 4.55 32.24 -2.68
N SER A 90 4.62 30.96 -2.32
CA SER A 90 4.06 29.96 -3.21
C SER A 90 2.59 30.34 -3.33
N THR A 91 2.20 30.79 -4.51
CA THR A 91 0.78 30.88 -4.85
C THR A 91 0.26 29.45 -4.89
N ALA A 92 -0.05 28.90 -3.73
CA ALA A 92 -1.15 27.96 -3.63
C ALA A 92 -2.32 28.70 -4.29
N LYS A 93 -2.75 28.24 -5.47
CA LYS A 93 -4.02 28.69 -6.03
C LYS A 93 -5.04 28.38 -4.95
N LYS A 94 -5.51 29.40 -4.22
CA LYS A 94 -6.70 29.27 -3.41
C LYS A 94 -7.76 28.73 -4.36
N CYS A 95 -8.25 27.53 -4.11
CA CYS A 95 -9.43 27.03 -4.78
C CYS A 95 -10.52 28.07 -4.49
N GLU A 96 -10.93 28.84 -5.51
CA GLU A 96 -12.03 29.76 -5.32
C GLU A 96 -13.25 28.92 -4.92
N PRO A 97 -13.98 29.30 -3.85
CA PRO A 97 -15.15 28.52 -3.45
C PRO A 97 -16.10 28.45 -4.63
N GLN A 98 -16.40 27.22 -5.06
CA GLN A 98 -17.17 26.95 -6.26
C GLN A 98 -18.53 27.67 -6.15
N GLN A 99 -18.69 28.77 -6.90
CA GLN A 99 -19.89 29.59 -6.82
C GLN A 99 -21.01 28.92 -7.63
N TRP A 100 -21.70 27.98 -7.01
CA TRP A 100 -22.89 27.37 -7.60
C TRP A 100 -24.00 28.40 -7.80
N ASN A 101 -24.71 28.29 -8.92
CA ASN A 101 -25.93 29.05 -9.17
C ASN A 101 -27.11 28.55 -8.30
N LEU A 102 -28.24 29.26 -8.30
CA LEU A 102 -29.39 28.92 -7.44
C LEU A 102 -29.94 27.51 -7.71
N LEU A 103 -29.99 27.09 -8.98
CA LEU A 103 -30.45 25.75 -9.35
C LEU A 103 -29.51 24.67 -8.82
N GLN A 104 -28.20 24.87 -8.98
CA GLN A 104 -27.17 23.96 -8.48
C GLN A 104 -27.21 23.86 -6.95
N ARG A 105 -27.37 24.98 -6.24
CA ARG A 105 -27.52 24.97 -4.78
C ARG A 105 -28.77 24.19 -4.34
N ALA A 106 -29.90 24.41 -5.01
CA ALA A 106 -31.13 23.68 -4.72
C ALA A 106 -30.97 22.17 -5.00
N ALA A 107 -30.36 21.81 -6.13
CA ALA A 107 -30.05 20.43 -6.49
C ALA A 107 -29.10 19.78 -5.47
N ALA A 108 -28.04 20.47 -5.07
CA ALA A 108 -27.11 19.99 -4.05
C ALA A 108 -27.83 19.72 -2.72
N MET A 109 -28.63 20.66 -2.22
CA MET A 109 -29.42 20.46 -0.99
C MET A 109 -30.36 19.26 -1.09
N ALA A 110 -31.04 19.08 -2.23
CA ALA A 110 -31.95 17.95 -2.43
C ALA A 110 -31.19 16.62 -2.48
N LEU A 111 -30.08 16.54 -3.22
CA LEU A 111 -29.26 15.33 -3.33
C LEU A 111 -28.57 14.99 -2.00
N ASP A 112 -28.20 15.98 -1.19
CA ASP A 112 -27.63 15.78 0.15
C ASP A 112 -28.68 15.27 1.14
N ALA A 113 -29.93 15.69 1.01
CA ALA A 113 -31.03 15.10 1.77
C ALA A 113 -31.25 13.62 1.41
N VAL A 114 -31.12 13.27 0.12
CA VAL A 114 -31.19 11.87 -0.36
C VAL A 114 -30.01 11.06 0.20
N GLU A 115 -28.78 11.58 0.13
CA GLU A 115 -27.60 10.94 0.72
C GLU A 115 -27.76 10.71 2.22
N SER A 116 -28.26 11.71 2.95
CA SER A 116 -28.48 11.61 4.39
C SER A 116 -29.49 10.52 4.74
N ALA A 117 -30.57 10.40 3.96
CA ALA A 117 -31.54 9.32 4.11
C ALA A 117 -30.93 7.94 3.80
N LEU A 118 -30.11 7.85 2.76
CA LEU A 118 -29.40 6.61 2.38
C LEU A 118 -28.43 6.18 3.48
N VAL A 119 -27.57 7.08 3.96
CA VAL A 119 -26.66 6.84 5.10
C VAL A 119 -27.44 6.40 6.33
N SER A 120 -28.55 7.08 6.64
CA SER A 120 -29.39 6.71 7.79
C SER A 120 -29.95 5.30 7.66
N SER A 121 -30.36 4.88 6.46
CA SER A 121 -30.84 3.52 6.20
C SER A 121 -29.72 2.48 6.28
N GLU A 122 -28.55 2.78 5.72
CA GLU A 122 -27.37 1.89 5.76
C GLU A 122 -26.92 1.66 7.21
N SER A 123 -26.94 2.71 8.04
CA SER A 123 -26.54 2.64 9.46
C SER A 123 -27.43 1.75 10.33
N GLN A 124 -28.61 1.35 9.85
CA GLN A 124 -29.50 0.41 10.56
C GLN A 124 -28.95 -1.03 10.55
N HIS A 125 -28.05 -1.34 9.62
CA HIS A 125 -27.43 -2.65 9.50
C HIS A 125 -25.93 -2.53 9.81
N PRO A 126 -25.33 -3.47 10.56
CA PRO A 126 -23.89 -3.45 10.77
C PRO A 126 -23.17 -3.64 9.43
N LEU A 127 -22.14 -2.83 9.19
CA LEU A 127 -21.22 -3.05 8.08
C LEU A 127 -20.37 -4.30 8.34
N PRO A 128 -20.03 -5.08 7.30
CA PRO A 128 -19.02 -6.12 7.43
C PRO A 128 -17.67 -5.48 7.79
N LYS A 129 -16.80 -6.19 8.51
CA LYS A 129 -15.48 -5.72 8.93
C LYS A 129 -14.62 -5.29 7.74
N THR A 130 -14.80 -5.87 6.56
CA THR A 130 -14.11 -5.49 5.32
C THR A 130 -14.52 -4.11 4.80
N ALA A 131 -15.70 -3.60 5.18
CA ALA A 131 -16.17 -2.27 4.81
C ALA A 131 -16.43 -1.35 6.01
N ASP A 132 -16.24 -1.78 7.25
CA ASP A 132 -16.43 -0.94 8.43
C ASP A 132 -15.20 -0.04 8.65
N PRO A 133 -15.30 1.30 8.52
CA PRO A 133 -14.18 2.19 8.75
C PRO A 133 -13.56 2.03 10.14
N ARG A 134 -14.36 1.68 11.16
CA ARG A 134 -13.88 1.48 12.54
C ARG A 134 -12.92 0.29 12.65
N VAL A 135 -12.89 -0.58 11.65
CA VAL A 135 -11.92 -1.67 11.50
C VAL A 135 -10.84 -1.28 10.50
N GLN A 136 -11.24 -0.82 9.31
CA GLN A 136 -10.37 -0.64 8.15
C GLN A 136 -9.37 0.51 8.30
N ILE A 137 -9.71 1.55 9.06
CA ILE A 137 -8.81 2.68 9.37
C ILE A 137 -8.42 2.75 10.85
N ALA A 138 -8.50 1.62 11.57
CA ALA A 138 -8.11 1.54 12.97
C ALA A 138 -6.58 1.53 13.17
N GLY A 139 -6.12 2.06 14.30
CA GLY A 139 -4.71 2.03 14.67
C GLY A 139 -3.83 2.76 13.67
N ASN A 140 -2.72 2.14 13.24
CA ASN A 140 -1.81 2.76 12.28
C ASN A 140 -2.31 2.74 10.82
N PHE A 141 -3.49 2.16 10.52
CA PHE A 141 -4.17 2.37 9.24
C PHE A 141 -4.87 3.73 9.15
N ALA A 142 -5.05 4.44 10.27
CA ALA A 142 -5.69 5.75 10.29
C ALA A 142 -4.92 6.76 9.42
N PRO A 143 -5.60 7.74 8.79
CA PRO A 143 -4.95 8.74 7.96
C PRO A 143 -4.04 9.69 8.77
N VAL A 144 -3.08 10.30 8.09
CA VAL A 144 -2.21 11.37 8.62
C VAL A 144 -2.32 12.62 7.74
N PRO A 145 -2.06 13.82 8.30
CA PRO A 145 -1.93 15.02 7.50
C PRO A 145 -0.61 15.03 6.73
N GLU A 146 -0.54 15.86 5.68
CA GLU A 146 0.71 16.13 4.98
C GLU A 146 1.80 16.65 5.92
N GLN A 147 3.05 16.35 5.57
CA GLN A 147 4.22 16.90 6.24
C GLN A 147 5.09 17.60 5.18
N PRO A 148 5.38 18.90 5.36
CA PRO A 148 6.38 19.56 4.53
C PRO A 148 7.74 18.93 4.79
N VAL A 149 8.70 19.21 3.90
CA VAL A 149 10.04 18.64 4.01
C VAL A 149 10.67 18.96 5.36
N GLN A 150 11.13 17.91 6.03
CA GLN A 150 12.00 18.00 7.19
C GLN A 150 13.36 17.38 6.86
N HIS A 151 14.41 18.19 6.94
CA HIS A 151 15.78 17.80 6.67
C HIS A 151 16.50 17.36 7.94
N SER A 152 17.66 16.71 7.75
CA SER A 152 18.58 16.34 8.84
C SER A 152 17.91 15.49 9.92
N LEU A 153 17.16 14.47 9.48
CA LEU A 153 16.53 13.51 10.38
C LEU A 153 17.56 12.78 11.24
N THR A 154 17.17 12.40 12.46
CA THR A 154 18.02 11.61 13.35
C THR A 154 18.26 10.23 12.77
N VAL A 155 19.52 9.83 12.71
CA VAL A 155 19.95 8.51 12.22
C VAL A 155 20.71 7.79 13.32
N THR A 156 20.28 6.57 13.64
CA THR A 156 21.08 5.62 14.43
C THR A 156 21.76 4.64 13.48
N GLY A 157 23.05 4.36 13.69
CA GLY A 157 23.86 3.53 12.79
C GLY A 157 24.49 4.34 11.64
N LYS A 158 24.81 3.69 10.51
CA LYS A 158 25.41 4.35 9.33
C LYS A 158 24.59 4.02 8.09
N ILE A 159 24.03 5.04 7.43
CA ILE A 159 23.40 4.88 6.11
C ILE A 159 24.48 4.40 5.12
N PRO A 160 24.29 3.25 4.45
CA PRO A 160 25.27 2.76 3.49
C PRO A 160 25.49 3.73 2.33
N ASP A 161 26.73 3.83 1.87
CA ASP A 161 27.13 4.87 0.91
C ASP A 161 26.39 4.73 -0.45
N CYS A 162 25.96 3.52 -0.82
CA CYS A 162 25.19 3.24 -2.04
C CYS A 162 23.72 3.71 -1.96
N VAL A 163 23.19 4.02 -0.77
CA VAL A 163 21.81 4.49 -0.58
C VAL A 163 21.77 5.98 -0.89
N GLN A 164 21.72 6.32 -2.18
CA GLN A 164 21.65 7.70 -2.69
C GLN A 164 20.46 7.83 -3.64
N GLY A 165 19.51 8.70 -3.30
CA GLY A 165 18.26 8.81 -4.04
C GLY A 165 17.07 9.01 -3.11
N VAL A 166 15.90 8.53 -3.51
CA VAL A 166 14.66 8.72 -2.76
C VAL A 166 13.89 7.40 -2.72
N TYR A 167 13.62 6.93 -1.50
CA TYR A 167 12.62 5.89 -1.27
C TYR A 167 11.25 6.56 -1.21
N VAL A 168 10.33 6.11 -2.05
CA VAL A 168 8.94 6.56 -2.05
C VAL A 168 8.00 5.39 -1.83
N ARG A 169 6.95 5.57 -1.02
CA ARG A 169 5.92 4.55 -0.81
C ARG A 169 4.54 5.19 -0.88
N ASN A 170 3.64 4.55 -1.64
CA ASN A 170 2.25 4.94 -1.75
C ASN A 170 1.39 4.23 -0.68
N GLY A 171 0.14 4.66 -0.54
CA GLY A 171 -0.83 4.03 0.33
C GLY A 171 -2.13 4.81 0.40
N ALA A 172 -3.17 4.17 0.91
CA ALA A 172 -4.45 4.80 1.17
C ALA A 172 -4.40 5.66 2.43
N ASN A 173 -4.92 6.88 2.32
CA ASN A 173 -4.99 7.86 3.40
C ASN A 173 -6.22 8.73 3.13
N PRO A 174 -7.44 8.33 3.53
CA PRO A 174 -8.65 9.11 3.22
C PRO A 174 -8.53 10.54 3.75
N LEU A 175 -8.74 11.53 2.88
CA LEU A 175 -8.67 12.96 3.23
C LEU A 175 -9.74 13.33 4.26
N HIS A 176 -10.95 12.86 4.01
CA HIS A 176 -12.11 13.08 4.87
C HIS A 176 -12.55 11.77 5.53
N GLU A 177 -13.12 11.89 6.72
CA GLU A 177 -13.69 10.74 7.43
C GLU A 177 -14.79 10.08 6.58
N PRO A 178 -14.74 8.75 6.34
CA PRO A 178 -15.77 8.07 5.58
C PRO A 178 -17.14 8.16 6.27
N VAL A 179 -18.18 8.49 5.50
CA VAL A 179 -19.56 8.63 6.00
C VAL A 179 -20.34 7.30 6.03
N ALA A 180 -19.84 6.30 5.32
CA ALA A 180 -20.44 4.98 5.16
C ALA A 180 -19.33 3.93 5.00
N GLY A 181 -19.61 2.83 4.28
CA GLY A 181 -18.65 1.76 4.08
C GLY A 181 -17.33 2.23 3.45
N HIS A 182 -16.21 1.73 3.97
CA HIS A 182 -14.86 2.04 3.52
C HIS A 182 -13.98 0.82 3.70
N HIS A 183 -13.41 0.32 2.60
CA HIS A 183 -12.34 -0.66 2.63
C HIS A 183 -10.98 0.06 2.62
N LEU A 184 -9.94 -0.61 3.16
CA LEU A 184 -8.57 -0.10 3.19
C LEU A 184 -8.08 0.44 1.82
N PHE A 185 -8.53 -0.14 0.70
CA PHE A 185 -8.10 0.27 -0.64
C PHE A 185 -8.83 1.49 -1.20
N ASP A 186 -9.89 1.99 -0.56
CA ASP A 186 -10.72 3.08 -1.09
C ASP A 186 -10.17 4.49 -0.78
N GLY A 187 -9.17 4.58 0.10
CA GLY A 187 -8.62 5.85 0.58
C GLY A 187 -7.80 6.57 -0.47
N ASP A 188 -7.72 7.91 -0.36
CA ASP A 188 -6.98 8.74 -1.31
C ASP A 188 -5.47 8.45 -1.23
N GLY A 189 -4.77 8.50 -2.37
CA GLY A 189 -3.34 8.19 -2.43
C GLY A 189 -2.47 9.24 -1.75
N MET A 190 -1.63 8.82 -0.80
CA MET A 190 -0.61 9.66 -0.19
C MET A 190 0.78 9.03 -0.34
N VAL A 191 1.72 9.82 -0.86
CA VAL A 191 3.09 9.39 -1.09
C VAL A 191 3.97 9.90 0.04
N HIS A 192 4.70 8.97 0.67
CA HIS A 192 5.78 9.27 1.61
C HIS A 192 7.11 9.21 0.88
N ALA A 193 7.98 10.20 1.07
CA ALA A 193 9.31 10.24 0.49
C ALA A 193 10.37 10.36 1.60
N VAL A 194 11.38 9.50 1.55
CA VAL A 194 12.63 9.67 2.31
C VAL A 194 13.77 9.82 1.32
N GLN A 195 14.33 11.03 1.27
CA GLN A 195 15.48 11.35 0.43
C GLN A 195 16.77 11.12 1.20
N PHE A 196 17.72 10.46 0.55
CA PHE A 196 19.05 10.19 1.05
C PHE A 196 20.08 10.94 0.22
N LYS A 197 20.94 11.69 0.90
CA LYS A 197 22.04 12.42 0.28
C LYS A 197 23.22 12.53 1.25
N ASP A 198 24.37 12.01 0.83
CA ASP A 198 25.64 12.14 1.56
C ASP A 198 25.54 11.68 3.04
N GLY A 199 24.80 10.60 3.29
CA GLY A 199 24.59 10.04 4.63
C GLY A 199 23.56 10.79 5.49
N SER A 200 22.91 11.82 4.95
CA SER A 200 21.78 12.52 5.57
C SER A 200 20.44 12.05 4.99
N ALA A 201 19.37 12.21 5.77
CA ALA A 201 18.01 11.89 5.34
C ALA A 201 17.05 13.08 5.52
N SER A 202 16.07 13.21 4.63
CA SER A 202 14.93 14.12 4.77
C SER A 202 13.62 13.41 4.45
N TYR A 203 12.52 13.88 5.03
CA TYR A 203 11.19 13.27 4.88
C TYR A 203 10.14 14.31 4.48
N ALA A 204 9.21 13.89 3.61
CA ALA A 204 7.98 14.60 3.30
C ALA A 204 6.85 13.60 3.01
N CYS A 205 5.60 14.02 3.18
CA CYS A 205 4.47 13.27 2.65
C CYS A 205 3.38 14.20 2.10
N ARG A 206 2.87 13.86 0.92
CA ARG A 206 1.87 14.64 0.18
C ARG A 206 0.80 13.74 -0.40
N PHE A 207 -0.42 14.26 -0.46
CA PHE A 207 -1.45 13.64 -1.27
C PHE A 207 -1.08 13.72 -2.75
N THR A 208 -1.48 12.71 -3.51
CA THR A 208 -1.59 12.87 -4.96
C THR A 208 -2.84 13.69 -5.21
N GLU A 209 -2.71 14.87 -5.82
CA GLU A 209 -3.83 15.75 -6.15
C GLU A 209 -4.65 15.16 -7.32
N THR A 210 -5.37 14.07 -7.06
CA THR A 210 -6.30 13.46 -8.02
C THR A 210 -7.50 14.36 -8.27
N GLN A 211 -8.18 14.16 -9.39
CA GLN A 211 -9.40 14.93 -9.70
C GLN A 211 -10.49 14.71 -8.65
N ARG A 212 -10.57 13.50 -8.10
CA ARG A 212 -11.40 13.20 -6.92
C ARG A 212 -10.95 14.01 -5.71
N PHE A 213 -9.66 13.95 -5.35
CA PHE A 213 -9.11 14.63 -4.18
C PHE A 213 -9.34 16.14 -4.22
N VAL A 214 -9.03 16.79 -5.34
CA VAL A 214 -9.17 18.24 -5.51
C VAL A 214 -10.62 18.68 -5.33
N GLN A 215 -11.58 17.91 -5.87
CA GLN A 215 -13.01 18.21 -5.74
C GLN A 215 -13.53 17.97 -4.32
N GLU A 216 -13.18 16.84 -3.69
CA GLU A 216 -13.57 16.56 -2.29
C GLU A 216 -12.93 17.56 -1.31
N GLN A 217 -11.70 18.01 -1.57
CA GLN A 217 -11.05 19.06 -0.78
C GLN A 217 -11.82 20.39 -0.90
N ALA A 218 -12.22 20.78 -2.11
CA ALA A 218 -12.98 22.01 -2.34
C ALA A 218 -14.37 21.97 -1.69
N LEU A 219 -15.02 20.79 -1.66
CA LEU A 219 -16.33 20.59 -1.06
C LEU A 219 -16.28 20.37 0.47
N GLY A 220 -15.11 20.01 1.00
CA GLY A 220 -14.92 19.76 2.44
C GLY A 220 -15.60 18.49 2.96
N ARG A 221 -15.91 17.54 2.08
CA ARG A 221 -16.57 16.26 2.42
C ARG A 221 -16.37 15.20 1.33
N PRO A 222 -16.52 13.90 1.63
CA PRO A 222 -16.53 12.87 0.60
C PRO A 222 -17.78 12.97 -0.28
N VAL A 223 -17.62 12.81 -1.59
CA VAL A 223 -18.73 12.78 -2.57
C VAL A 223 -18.57 11.70 -3.64
N PHE A 224 -17.35 11.20 -3.86
CA PHE A 224 -17.08 10.13 -4.82
C PHE A 224 -17.33 8.77 -4.15
N PRO A 225 -18.03 7.85 -4.84
CA PRO A 225 -18.34 6.55 -4.28
C PRO A 225 -17.08 5.72 -4.04
N LYS A 226 -17.09 4.89 -3.01
CA LYS A 226 -15.98 3.98 -2.69
C LYS A 226 -16.18 2.64 -3.41
N ALA A 227 -15.20 2.25 -4.23
CA ALA A 227 -15.30 1.12 -5.15
C ALA A 227 -15.59 -0.20 -4.43
N ILE A 228 -14.96 -0.43 -3.27
CA ILE A 228 -15.17 -1.63 -2.46
C ILE A 228 -16.09 -1.31 -1.29
N GLY A 229 -15.86 -0.24 -0.54
CA GLY A 229 -16.63 0.05 0.68
C GLY A 229 -18.13 0.30 0.45
N GLU A 230 -18.53 0.89 -0.69
CA GLU A 230 -19.89 1.38 -0.90
C GLU A 230 -20.64 0.72 -2.07
N LEU A 231 -19.94 0.27 -3.12
CA LEU A 231 -20.59 -0.25 -4.33
C LEU A 231 -21.09 -1.70 -4.20
N HIS A 232 -21.82 -1.99 -3.13
CA HIS A 232 -22.40 -3.29 -2.83
C HIS A 232 -23.93 -3.23 -2.80
N GLY A 233 -24.59 -4.20 -3.45
CA GLY A 233 -26.03 -4.35 -3.46
C GLY A 233 -26.82 -3.11 -3.91
N HIS A 234 -28.04 -2.98 -3.40
CA HIS A 234 -28.96 -1.90 -3.78
C HIS A 234 -28.48 -0.51 -3.32
N SER A 235 -27.82 -0.41 -2.16
CA SER A 235 -27.22 0.83 -1.69
C SER A 235 -26.11 1.29 -2.63
N GLY A 236 -25.27 0.37 -3.11
CA GLY A 236 -24.24 0.67 -4.12
C GLY A 236 -24.82 1.24 -5.42
N ILE A 237 -25.94 0.69 -5.90
CA ILE A 237 -26.66 1.24 -7.06
C ILE A 237 -27.16 2.67 -6.75
N ALA A 238 -27.76 2.88 -5.59
CA ALA A 238 -28.24 4.21 -5.18
C ALA A 238 -27.10 5.23 -5.05
N ARG A 239 -25.93 4.84 -4.51
CA ARG A 239 -24.71 5.66 -4.43
C ARG A 239 -24.23 6.05 -5.82
N LEU A 240 -24.21 5.10 -6.76
CA LEU A 240 -23.80 5.36 -8.13
C LEU A 240 -24.76 6.33 -8.85
N LEU A 241 -26.07 6.14 -8.69
CA LEU A 241 -27.09 7.05 -9.23
C LEU A 241 -26.98 8.46 -8.64
N LEU A 242 -26.76 8.55 -7.32
CA LEU A 242 -26.53 9.83 -6.62
C LEU A 242 -25.29 10.55 -7.17
N PHE A 243 -24.20 9.82 -7.37
CA PHE A 243 -22.97 10.36 -7.95
C PHE A 243 -23.19 10.90 -9.37
N TYR A 244 -23.81 10.13 -10.26
CA TYR A 244 -24.10 10.61 -11.62
C TYR A 244 -25.11 11.75 -11.64
N ALA A 245 -26.09 11.77 -10.72
CA ALA A 245 -27.00 12.90 -10.57
C ALA A 245 -26.23 14.19 -10.19
N ARG A 246 -25.27 14.11 -9.26
CA ARG A 246 -24.38 15.24 -8.93
C ARG A 246 -23.61 15.73 -10.17
N GLY A 247 -23.12 14.79 -10.98
CA GLY A 247 -22.48 15.08 -12.27
C GLY A 247 -23.38 15.83 -13.25
N LEU A 248 -24.65 15.39 -13.41
CA LEU A 248 -25.62 16.03 -14.30
C LEU A 248 -25.93 17.49 -13.92
N PHE A 249 -25.87 17.82 -12.62
CA PHE A 249 -26.04 19.20 -12.14
C PHE A 249 -24.73 20.00 -12.10
N GLY A 250 -23.60 19.42 -12.54
CA GLY A 250 -22.29 20.07 -12.50
C GLY A 250 -21.80 20.36 -11.09
N LEU A 251 -22.21 19.54 -10.12
CA LEU A 251 -21.76 19.62 -8.72
C LEU A 251 -20.44 18.88 -8.49
N VAL A 252 -20.19 17.88 -9.33
CA VAL A 252 -18.98 17.06 -9.40
C VAL A 252 -18.67 16.87 -10.89
N ASP A 253 -17.40 16.75 -11.24
CA ASP A 253 -16.93 16.44 -12.58
C ASP A 253 -16.21 15.09 -12.59
N GLN A 254 -16.85 14.09 -13.19
CA GLN A 254 -16.30 12.75 -13.38
C GLN A 254 -15.54 12.58 -14.71
N SER A 255 -15.55 13.59 -15.60
CA SER A 255 -14.97 13.46 -16.96
C SER A 255 -13.44 13.33 -16.95
N HIS A 256 -12.79 13.76 -15.86
CA HIS A 256 -11.34 13.72 -15.70
C HIS A 256 -10.85 12.56 -14.83
N GLY A 257 -11.65 11.50 -14.68
CA GLY A 257 -11.29 10.30 -13.90
C GLY A 257 -11.73 10.40 -12.44
N ILE A 258 -11.90 9.24 -11.81
CA ILE A 258 -12.40 9.09 -10.43
C ILE A 258 -11.42 8.35 -9.52
N GLY A 259 -10.22 8.04 -10.02
CA GLY A 259 -9.24 7.20 -9.33
C GLY A 259 -8.62 7.87 -8.11
N VAL A 260 -8.06 7.02 -7.25
CA VAL A 260 -7.44 7.41 -5.98
C VAL A 260 -5.92 7.45 -6.02
N ALA A 261 -5.28 6.87 -7.05
CA ALA A 261 -3.83 6.86 -7.24
C ALA A 261 -3.03 6.38 -6.02
N ASN A 262 -3.52 5.36 -5.31
CA ASN A 262 -2.94 4.85 -4.07
C ASN A 262 -2.15 3.53 -4.23
N ALA A 263 -2.33 2.81 -5.34
CA ALA A 263 -2.04 1.38 -5.47
C ALA A 263 -0.58 1.04 -5.79
N GLY A 264 0.30 2.03 -5.86
CA GLY A 264 1.74 1.81 -6.08
C GLY A 264 2.41 2.95 -6.83
N LEU A 265 3.70 2.78 -7.08
CA LEU A 265 4.56 3.77 -7.72
C LEU A 265 5.54 3.11 -8.69
N VAL A 266 5.66 3.69 -9.89
CA VAL A 266 6.68 3.28 -10.88
C VAL A 266 7.44 4.50 -11.36
N TYR A 267 8.77 4.37 -11.51
CA TYR A 267 9.60 5.39 -12.13
C TYR A 267 9.93 4.98 -13.57
N PHE A 268 9.44 5.74 -14.54
CA PHE A 268 9.59 5.43 -15.95
C PHE A 268 9.79 6.70 -16.78
N ASN A 269 10.75 6.68 -17.71
CA ASN A 269 11.06 7.78 -18.62
C ASN A 269 11.13 9.16 -17.91
N GLY A 270 11.89 9.22 -16.82
CA GLY A 270 12.08 10.45 -16.04
C GLY A 270 10.88 10.89 -15.20
N ARG A 271 9.85 10.05 -15.02
CA ARG A 271 8.62 10.41 -14.30
C ARG A 271 8.31 9.39 -13.20
N LEU A 272 7.97 9.87 -12.01
CA LEU A 272 7.34 9.05 -10.98
C LEU A 272 5.83 9.04 -11.22
N LEU A 273 5.27 7.85 -11.37
CA LEU A 273 3.86 7.63 -11.67
C LEU A 273 3.18 7.00 -10.45
N ALA A 274 2.24 7.71 -9.84
CA ALA A 274 1.32 7.17 -8.85
C ALA A 274 0.22 6.38 -9.57
N MET A 275 0.16 5.09 -9.29
CA MET A 275 -0.69 4.14 -9.99
C MET A 275 -2.10 4.13 -9.39
N SER A 276 -3.13 4.11 -10.24
CA SER A 276 -4.54 3.89 -9.86
C SER A 276 -5.05 2.71 -10.66
N GLU A 277 -5.70 1.75 -10.02
CA GLU A 277 -6.17 0.52 -10.68
C GLU A 277 -7.32 0.80 -11.67
N ASP A 278 -8.07 1.88 -11.44
CA ASP A 278 -9.30 2.28 -12.14
C ASP A 278 -9.18 3.62 -12.89
N ASP A 279 -7.97 4.17 -13.03
CA ASP A 279 -7.72 5.46 -13.67
C ASP A 279 -6.35 5.48 -14.38
N LEU A 280 -6.07 6.55 -15.12
CA LEU A 280 -4.74 6.87 -15.59
C LEU A 280 -3.79 7.12 -14.40
N PRO A 281 -2.48 6.82 -14.55
CA PRO A 281 -1.50 7.18 -13.55
C PRO A 281 -1.41 8.71 -13.38
N TYR A 282 -1.01 9.15 -12.19
CA TYR A 282 -0.71 10.56 -11.93
C TYR A 282 0.79 10.76 -11.85
N GLN A 283 1.31 11.72 -12.63
CA GLN A 283 2.71 12.10 -12.49
C GLN A 283 2.90 12.89 -11.19
N VAL A 284 3.85 12.43 -10.39
CA VAL A 284 4.36 13.12 -9.20
C VAL A 284 5.80 13.54 -9.49
N ARG A 285 6.16 14.78 -9.15
CA ARG A 285 7.53 15.29 -9.24
C ARG A 285 8.14 15.36 -7.85
N ILE A 286 9.33 14.78 -7.71
CA ILE A 286 10.17 14.97 -6.54
C ILE A 286 10.98 16.25 -6.76
N THR A 287 10.78 17.25 -5.92
CA THR A 287 11.48 18.54 -6.00
C THR A 287 12.94 18.41 -5.52
N PRO A 288 13.84 19.34 -5.90
CA PRO A 288 15.22 19.33 -5.40
C PRO A 288 15.35 19.42 -3.88
N SER A 289 14.36 20.00 -3.20
CA SER A 289 14.30 20.05 -1.73
C SER A 289 13.79 18.74 -1.12
N GLY A 290 13.34 17.75 -1.91
CA GLY A 290 12.77 16.51 -1.38
C GLY A 290 11.27 16.58 -1.08
N ASP A 291 10.58 17.66 -1.46
CA ASP A 291 9.10 17.72 -1.44
C ASP A 291 8.51 17.02 -2.66
N LEU A 292 7.21 16.71 -2.59
CA LEU A 292 6.46 16.07 -3.65
C LEU A 292 5.45 17.05 -4.25
N LYS A 293 5.28 17.04 -5.57
CA LYS A 293 4.29 17.86 -6.26
C LYS A 293 3.59 17.05 -7.34
N THR A 294 2.27 16.94 -7.28
CA THR A 294 1.48 16.39 -8.38
C THR A 294 1.60 17.30 -9.60
N VAL A 295 2.04 16.72 -10.72
CA VAL A 295 2.08 17.41 -12.02
C VAL A 295 0.71 17.31 -12.69
N GLY A 296 0.08 16.15 -12.60
CA GLY A 296 -1.27 15.92 -13.09
C GLY A 296 -1.49 14.48 -13.53
N ARG A 297 -2.69 14.20 -14.03
CA ARG A 297 -3.07 12.93 -14.67
C ARG A 297 -2.26 12.74 -15.96
N TYR A 298 -1.63 11.58 -16.14
CA TYR A 298 -0.65 11.33 -17.19
C TYR A 298 -1.13 10.24 -18.15
N ASP A 299 -1.37 10.64 -19.40
CA ASP A 299 -1.90 9.83 -20.49
C ASP A 299 -0.82 9.39 -21.51
N PHE A 300 0.46 9.48 -21.12
CA PHE A 300 1.60 9.21 -21.99
C PHE A 300 1.60 10.05 -23.28
N ASN A 301 1.31 11.36 -23.15
CA ASN A 301 1.21 12.30 -24.27
C ASN A 301 0.07 11.92 -25.24
N GLY A 302 -1.09 11.56 -24.68
CA GLY A 302 -2.30 11.18 -25.41
C GLY A 302 -2.29 9.77 -26.01
N GLN A 303 -1.29 8.94 -25.70
CA GLN A 303 -1.20 7.56 -26.21
C GLN A 303 -2.02 6.55 -25.38
N LEU A 304 -2.39 6.89 -24.14
CA LEU A 304 -3.14 6.05 -23.23
C LEU A 304 -4.49 6.70 -22.89
N ASP A 305 -5.57 6.05 -23.30
CA ASP A 305 -6.96 6.49 -23.10
C ASP A 305 -7.76 5.60 -22.14
N SER A 306 -7.13 4.55 -21.61
CA SER A 306 -7.70 3.59 -20.66
C SER A 306 -6.89 3.51 -19.38
N ALA A 307 -7.53 3.08 -18.28
CA ALA A 307 -6.81 2.70 -17.07
C ALA A 307 -5.80 1.57 -17.37
N MET A 308 -4.72 1.49 -16.60
CA MET A 308 -3.80 0.36 -16.62
C MET A 308 -3.69 -0.22 -15.22
N ILE A 309 -3.36 -1.51 -15.12
CA ILE A 309 -3.19 -2.17 -13.83
C ILE A 309 -2.09 -1.49 -12.99
N ALA A 310 -2.18 -1.62 -11.67
CA ALA A 310 -1.25 -0.94 -10.76
C ALA A 310 0.19 -1.50 -10.80
N HIS A 311 0.38 -2.68 -11.41
CA HIS A 311 1.65 -3.41 -11.44
C HIS A 311 2.24 -3.58 -12.85
N PRO A 312 2.54 -2.50 -13.59
CA PRO A 312 3.29 -2.63 -14.83
C PRO A 312 4.73 -3.08 -14.53
N LYS A 313 5.32 -3.86 -15.44
CA LYS A 313 6.65 -4.48 -15.24
C LYS A 313 7.67 -3.82 -16.17
N LEU A 314 8.70 -3.21 -15.59
CA LEU A 314 9.81 -2.60 -16.31
C LEU A 314 10.91 -3.64 -16.55
N ASP A 315 11.12 -4.06 -17.80
CA ASP A 315 12.17 -5.03 -18.13
C ASP A 315 13.56 -4.36 -17.98
N PRO A 316 14.44 -4.87 -17.10
CA PRO A 316 15.71 -4.22 -16.79
C PRO A 316 16.70 -4.21 -17.97
N VAL A 317 16.49 -5.03 -19.00
CA VAL A 317 17.39 -5.09 -20.17
C VAL A 317 16.90 -4.20 -21.31
N SER A 318 15.62 -4.28 -21.68
CA SER A 318 15.08 -3.46 -22.78
C SER A 318 14.69 -2.05 -22.34
N GLY A 319 14.40 -1.85 -21.05
CA GLY A 319 13.82 -0.62 -20.52
C GLY A 319 12.36 -0.41 -20.92
N ASN A 320 11.71 -1.40 -21.54
CA ASN A 320 10.29 -1.32 -21.87
C ASN A 320 9.43 -1.51 -20.61
N LEU A 321 8.38 -0.71 -20.48
CA LEU A 321 7.36 -0.85 -19.44
C LEU A 321 6.16 -1.62 -20.00
N PHE A 322 5.99 -2.87 -19.59
CA PHE A 322 4.89 -3.74 -19.98
C PHE A 322 3.70 -3.56 -19.04
N ALA A 323 2.48 -3.50 -19.59
CA ALA A 323 1.27 -3.27 -18.81
C ALA A 323 0.08 -4.05 -19.36
N LEU A 324 -0.91 -4.27 -18.49
CA LEU A 324 -2.23 -4.74 -18.84
C LEU A 324 -3.26 -3.64 -18.56
N SER A 325 -4.41 -3.72 -19.23
CA SER A 325 -5.59 -2.91 -18.95
C SER A 325 -6.81 -3.82 -19.03
N TYR A 326 -7.64 -3.84 -17.98
CA TYR A 326 -8.89 -4.59 -18.00
C TYR A 326 -10.10 -3.65 -17.95
N ASN A 327 -11.18 -4.06 -18.60
CA ASN A 327 -12.46 -3.35 -18.62
C ASN A 327 -13.56 -4.25 -18.06
N VAL A 328 -14.31 -3.75 -17.08
CA VAL A 328 -15.34 -4.52 -16.37
C VAL A 328 -16.72 -4.44 -17.01
N VAL A 329 -16.91 -3.57 -18.00
CA VAL A 329 -18.22 -3.25 -18.60
C VAL A 329 -18.31 -3.72 -20.05
N GLN A 330 -17.29 -3.47 -20.87
CA GLN A 330 -17.33 -3.70 -22.31
C GLN A 330 -16.12 -4.50 -22.80
N LYS A 331 -16.34 -5.28 -23.87
CA LYS A 331 -15.27 -5.97 -24.58
C LYS A 331 -14.46 -4.97 -25.44
N PRO A 332 -13.16 -5.21 -25.66
CA PRO A 332 -12.34 -6.28 -25.07
C PRO A 332 -12.14 -6.08 -23.57
N TYR A 333 -12.31 -7.15 -22.77
CA TYR A 333 -12.17 -7.08 -21.32
C TYR A 333 -10.72 -7.00 -20.85
N LEU A 334 -9.75 -7.35 -21.71
CA LEU A 334 -8.33 -7.31 -21.39
C LEU A 334 -7.55 -6.85 -22.63
N LYS A 335 -6.62 -5.93 -22.40
CA LYS A 335 -5.63 -5.46 -23.37
C LYS A 335 -4.24 -5.59 -22.78
N TYR A 336 -3.28 -5.86 -23.64
CA TYR A 336 -1.85 -5.85 -23.36
C TYR A 336 -1.16 -4.80 -24.23
N PHE A 337 -0.24 -4.05 -23.65
CA PHE A 337 0.60 -3.09 -24.38
C PHE A 337 1.90 -2.84 -23.61
N HIS A 338 2.84 -2.13 -24.26
CA HIS A 338 4.05 -1.66 -23.60
C HIS A 338 4.46 -0.28 -24.07
N PHE A 339 5.29 0.38 -23.26
CA PHE A 339 5.96 1.62 -23.62
C PHE A 339 7.45 1.39 -23.76
N LYS A 340 8.04 1.90 -24.84
CA LYS A 340 9.50 1.92 -25.03
C LYS A 340 10.16 2.99 -24.16
N PRO A 341 11.48 2.94 -23.91
CA PRO A 341 12.20 3.94 -23.12
C PRO A 341 11.99 5.39 -23.57
N ASP A 342 11.72 5.62 -24.86
CA ASP A 342 11.42 6.93 -25.43
C ASP A 342 9.98 7.43 -25.13
N GLY A 343 9.14 6.59 -24.53
CA GLY A 343 7.74 6.86 -24.22
C GLY A 343 6.75 6.46 -25.32
N THR A 344 7.20 5.84 -26.41
CA THR A 344 6.32 5.37 -27.50
C THR A 344 5.55 4.13 -27.05
N LYS A 345 4.21 4.18 -27.15
CA LYS A 345 3.32 3.05 -26.88
C LYS A 345 3.31 2.06 -28.05
N SER A 346 3.25 0.76 -27.76
CA SER A 346 2.93 -0.27 -28.75
C SER A 346 1.46 -0.18 -29.19
N GLN A 347 1.10 -0.94 -30.22
CA GLN A 347 -0.33 -1.22 -30.45
C GLN A 347 -0.90 -2.03 -29.28
N ASP A 348 -2.20 -1.88 -29.06
CA ASP A 348 -2.93 -2.70 -28.09
C ASP A 348 -3.11 -4.11 -28.67
N VAL A 349 -2.75 -5.13 -27.88
CA VAL A 349 -3.10 -6.52 -28.14
C VAL A 349 -4.34 -6.84 -27.34
N GLU A 350 -5.46 -7.03 -28.03
CA GLU A 350 -6.72 -7.44 -27.39
C GLU A 350 -6.67 -8.92 -27.02
N ILE A 351 -6.96 -9.24 -25.76
CA ILE A 351 -6.95 -10.61 -25.23
C ILE A 351 -8.39 -11.00 -24.88
N PRO A 352 -9.04 -11.84 -25.71
CA PRO A 352 -10.42 -12.22 -25.47
C PRO A 352 -10.57 -13.04 -24.18
N LEU A 353 -11.36 -12.54 -23.25
CA LEU A 353 -11.80 -13.27 -22.06
C LEU A 353 -13.30 -13.58 -22.14
N ALA A 354 -13.71 -14.69 -21.53
CA ALA A 354 -15.12 -15.07 -21.46
C ALA A 354 -15.95 -14.11 -20.59
N GLN A 355 -15.36 -13.67 -19.49
CA GLN A 355 -15.97 -12.77 -18.51
C GLN A 355 -14.93 -11.76 -17.97
N PRO A 356 -15.36 -10.58 -17.50
CA PRO A 356 -14.46 -9.58 -16.95
C PRO A 356 -13.82 -10.11 -15.66
N THR A 357 -12.51 -10.20 -15.67
CA THR A 357 -11.71 -10.85 -14.62
C THR A 357 -10.82 -9.81 -13.99
N MET A 358 -10.72 -9.82 -12.66
CA MET A 358 -9.80 -8.94 -11.95
C MET A 358 -8.37 -9.37 -12.24
N MET A 359 -7.53 -8.41 -12.64
CA MET A 359 -6.15 -8.61 -13.04
C MET A 359 -5.27 -7.59 -12.33
N HIS A 360 -5.07 -7.77 -11.03
CA HIS A 360 -4.27 -6.84 -10.21
C HIS A 360 -2.80 -6.83 -10.64
N ASP A 361 -2.25 -8.02 -10.88
CA ASP A 361 -0.84 -8.22 -11.23
C ASP A 361 -0.69 -9.22 -12.39
N PHE A 362 0.50 -9.22 -13.00
CA PHE A 362 0.92 -10.18 -14.02
C PHE A 362 2.43 -10.42 -13.90
N ALA A 363 3.02 -11.25 -14.77
CA ALA A 363 4.47 -11.41 -14.80
C ALA A 363 5.02 -11.28 -16.21
N ILE A 364 6.33 -11.06 -16.29
CA ILE A 364 7.10 -11.08 -17.53
C ILE A 364 8.22 -12.11 -17.40
N THR A 365 8.70 -12.62 -18.53
CA THR A 365 9.95 -13.36 -18.68
C THR A 365 10.86 -12.62 -19.68
N GLU A 366 11.96 -13.23 -20.09
CA GLU A 366 12.80 -12.67 -21.15
C GLU A 366 12.03 -12.53 -22.48
N ARG A 367 11.15 -13.48 -22.83
CA ARG A 367 10.39 -13.47 -24.09
C ARG A 367 8.88 -13.33 -23.94
N PHE A 368 8.31 -13.69 -22.79
CA PHE A 368 6.87 -13.81 -22.63
C PHE A 368 6.30 -12.81 -21.63
N VAL A 369 5.02 -12.49 -21.79
CA VAL A 369 4.15 -12.03 -20.72
C VAL A 369 3.32 -13.21 -20.21
N VAL A 370 3.06 -13.22 -18.91
CA VAL A 370 2.35 -14.29 -18.20
C VAL A 370 1.15 -13.68 -17.48
N ILE A 371 -0.05 -14.06 -17.93
CA ILE A 371 -1.31 -13.39 -17.59
C ILE A 371 -2.16 -14.32 -16.73
N PRO A 372 -2.45 -13.98 -15.45
CA PRO A 372 -3.21 -14.84 -14.55
C PRO A 372 -4.74 -14.67 -14.71
N ASP A 373 -5.37 -15.49 -15.56
CA ASP A 373 -6.84 -15.54 -15.69
C ASP A 373 -7.46 -16.40 -14.57
N GLN A 374 -7.79 -15.75 -13.46
CA GLN A 374 -8.16 -16.38 -12.19
C GLN A 374 -9.65 -16.23 -11.82
N GLN A 375 -10.02 -16.70 -10.63
CA GLN A 375 -11.41 -16.92 -10.22
C GLN A 375 -12.13 -15.69 -9.66
N VAL A 376 -11.42 -14.61 -9.35
CA VAL A 376 -12.04 -13.36 -8.90
C VAL A 376 -12.47 -12.56 -10.14
N VAL A 377 -13.78 -12.36 -10.27
CA VAL A 377 -14.41 -11.80 -11.47
C VAL A 377 -15.40 -10.69 -11.14
N PHE A 378 -15.70 -9.86 -12.12
CA PHE A 378 -16.71 -8.81 -11.99
C PHE A 378 -18.05 -9.28 -12.54
N ASN A 379 -19.12 -9.18 -11.75
CA ASN A 379 -20.48 -9.49 -12.16
C ASN A 379 -21.44 -8.39 -11.70
N LEU A 380 -21.44 -7.27 -12.43
CA LEU A 380 -22.28 -6.10 -12.13
C LEU A 380 -23.78 -6.43 -11.92
N PRO A 381 -24.40 -7.36 -12.67
CA PRO A 381 -25.78 -7.80 -12.40
C PRO A 381 -26.08 -8.24 -10.95
N GLU A 382 -25.09 -8.69 -10.18
CA GLU A 382 -25.31 -9.15 -8.80
C GLU A 382 -25.67 -8.03 -7.83
N MET A 383 -25.30 -6.79 -8.16
CA MET A 383 -25.73 -5.62 -7.38
C MET A 383 -27.26 -5.50 -7.35
N PHE A 384 -27.96 -5.88 -8.43
CA PHE A 384 -29.43 -5.90 -8.47
C PHE A 384 -30.05 -7.00 -7.61
N LYS A 385 -29.27 -7.99 -7.18
CA LYS A 385 -29.68 -9.04 -6.24
C LYS A 385 -29.26 -8.73 -4.80
N GLY A 386 -28.65 -7.57 -4.56
CA GLY A 386 -28.12 -7.18 -3.24
C GLY A 386 -26.69 -7.66 -2.96
N GLY A 387 -26.01 -8.29 -3.92
CA GLY A 387 -24.65 -8.84 -3.76
C GLY A 387 -23.51 -7.87 -4.12
N SER A 388 -22.27 -8.35 -3.94
CA SER A 388 -21.05 -7.65 -4.39
C SER A 388 -20.88 -7.78 -5.91
N PRO A 389 -20.42 -6.73 -6.62
CA PRO A 389 -20.01 -6.84 -8.00
C PRO A 389 -18.69 -7.61 -8.17
N VAL A 390 -17.90 -7.78 -7.11
CA VAL A 390 -16.67 -8.59 -7.11
C VAL A 390 -16.98 -9.95 -6.52
N MET A 391 -16.81 -11.00 -7.31
CA MET A 391 -17.21 -12.35 -6.92
C MET A 391 -16.07 -13.35 -7.05
N TYR A 392 -16.11 -14.37 -6.20
CA TYR A 392 -15.35 -15.59 -6.37
C TYR A 392 -16.15 -16.64 -7.15
N ASP A 393 -15.81 -16.82 -8.43
CA ASP A 393 -16.42 -17.84 -9.28
C ASP A 393 -15.71 -19.19 -9.09
N LYS A 394 -16.27 -20.03 -8.21
CA LYS A 394 -15.77 -21.37 -7.90
C LYS A 394 -15.78 -22.32 -9.10
N ASN A 395 -16.60 -22.06 -10.12
CA ASN A 395 -16.69 -22.92 -11.30
C ASN A 395 -15.65 -22.56 -12.36
N LYS A 396 -15.08 -21.34 -12.28
CA LYS A 396 -14.01 -20.93 -13.16
C LYS A 396 -12.72 -21.67 -12.79
N ILE A 397 -12.06 -22.25 -13.79
CA ILE A 397 -10.74 -22.86 -13.62
C ILE A 397 -9.69 -21.77 -13.83
N ALA A 398 -8.87 -21.53 -12.81
CA ALA A 398 -7.75 -20.60 -12.95
C ALA A 398 -6.75 -21.11 -13.99
N ARG A 399 -6.17 -20.20 -14.77
CA ARG A 399 -5.23 -20.53 -15.85
C ARG A 399 -4.26 -19.37 -16.10
N PHE A 400 -3.13 -19.66 -16.71
CA PHE A 400 -2.14 -18.66 -17.11
C PHE A 400 -2.04 -18.59 -18.63
N GLY A 401 -2.16 -17.38 -19.17
CA GLY A 401 -1.90 -17.09 -20.58
C GLY A 401 -0.42 -16.74 -20.77
N VAL A 402 0.28 -17.49 -21.60
CA VAL A 402 1.68 -17.19 -21.98
C VAL A 402 1.68 -16.66 -23.42
N LEU A 403 2.12 -15.42 -23.60
CA LEU A 403 2.13 -14.71 -24.89
C LEU A 403 3.50 -14.08 -25.13
N ASP A 404 3.99 -14.08 -26.37
CA ASP A 404 5.23 -13.36 -26.71
C ASP A 404 5.08 -11.87 -26.40
N LYS A 405 6.07 -11.26 -25.73
CA LYS A 405 6.02 -9.86 -25.33
C LYS A 405 6.03 -8.88 -26.50
N ASN A 406 6.37 -9.34 -27.70
CA ASN A 406 6.33 -8.57 -28.93
C ASN A 406 5.20 -9.01 -29.86
N ALA A 407 4.26 -9.82 -29.38
CA ALA A 407 3.10 -10.24 -30.16
C ALA A 407 2.30 -9.03 -30.65
N THR A 408 1.78 -9.12 -31.89
CA THR A 408 0.91 -8.11 -32.49
C THR A 408 -0.58 -8.42 -32.29
N ASP A 409 -0.90 -9.65 -31.92
CA ASP A 409 -2.25 -10.11 -31.62
C ASP A 409 -2.21 -11.28 -30.60
N ALA A 410 -3.38 -11.70 -30.12
CA ALA A 410 -3.50 -12.76 -29.12
C ALA A 410 -3.60 -14.18 -29.71
N SER A 411 -3.41 -14.39 -31.01
CA SER A 411 -3.63 -15.71 -31.63
C SER A 411 -2.65 -16.78 -31.15
N GLU A 412 -1.44 -16.38 -30.74
CA GLU A 412 -0.40 -17.29 -30.26
C GLU A 412 -0.41 -17.49 -28.73
N ILE A 413 -1.40 -16.92 -28.02
CA ILE A 413 -1.50 -17.08 -26.58
C ILE A 413 -1.72 -18.55 -26.21
N LYS A 414 -0.91 -19.06 -25.29
CA LYS A 414 -1.06 -20.40 -24.73
C LYS A 414 -1.72 -20.32 -23.36
N TRP A 415 -2.97 -20.74 -23.27
CA TRP A 415 -3.68 -20.88 -22.01
C TRP A 415 -3.36 -22.23 -21.36
N ILE A 416 -2.82 -22.20 -20.14
CA ILE A 416 -2.43 -23.37 -19.37
C ILE A 416 -3.21 -23.36 -18.06
N GLU A 417 -4.07 -24.36 -17.84
CA GLU A 417 -4.88 -24.46 -16.64
C GLU A 417 -4.01 -24.70 -15.41
N ALA A 418 -4.32 -24.02 -14.31
CA ALA A 418 -3.68 -24.12 -13.00
C ALA A 418 -4.78 -24.14 -11.93
N PRO A 419 -5.45 -25.29 -11.70
CA PRO A 419 -6.56 -25.38 -10.77
C PRO A 419 -6.14 -25.00 -9.34
N ASP A 420 -7.10 -24.49 -8.56
CA ASP A 420 -6.93 -24.07 -7.16
C ASP A 420 -5.78 -23.07 -6.96
N CYS A 421 -5.60 -22.15 -7.92
CA CYS A 421 -4.56 -21.12 -7.90
C CYS A 421 -5.15 -19.72 -8.04
N PHE A 422 -5.06 -18.94 -6.97
CA PHE A 422 -5.29 -17.51 -6.99
C PHE A 422 -4.09 -16.82 -6.33
N CYS A 423 -3.44 -15.93 -7.06
CA CYS A 423 -2.31 -15.14 -6.61
C CYS A 423 -2.70 -13.67 -6.75
N PHE A 424 -2.72 -12.93 -5.65
CA PHE A 424 -2.92 -11.50 -5.75
C PHE A 424 -1.69 -10.81 -6.36
N HIS A 425 -0.49 -11.27 -6.00
CA HIS A 425 0.78 -10.79 -6.54
C HIS A 425 1.64 -11.90 -7.15
N LEU A 426 2.33 -11.56 -8.25
CA LEU A 426 3.31 -12.40 -8.92
C LEU A 426 4.70 -11.73 -8.81
N TRP A 427 5.57 -12.36 -8.03
CA TRP A 427 6.86 -11.79 -7.64
C TRP A 427 7.87 -11.79 -8.79
N ASN A 428 7.94 -12.89 -9.54
CA ASN A 428 8.78 -13.00 -10.73
C ASN A 428 8.36 -14.18 -11.61
N ALA A 429 8.81 -14.20 -12.85
CA ALA A 429 8.74 -15.38 -13.71
C ALA A 429 9.99 -15.48 -14.59
N TRP A 430 10.32 -16.70 -15.03
CA TRP A 430 11.44 -16.94 -15.95
C TRP A 430 11.21 -18.19 -16.79
N GLU A 431 12.04 -18.36 -17.81
CA GLU A 431 11.99 -19.51 -18.72
C GLU A 431 13.03 -20.56 -18.32
N GLU A 432 12.67 -21.84 -18.44
CA GLU A 432 13.57 -23.00 -18.40
C GLU A 432 13.47 -23.74 -19.74
N PRO A 433 14.26 -23.34 -20.76
CA PRO A 433 14.19 -23.90 -22.11
C PRO A 433 14.44 -25.41 -22.15
N GLU A 434 15.23 -25.94 -21.21
CA GLU A 434 15.56 -27.35 -21.10
C GLU A 434 14.32 -28.21 -20.84
N THR A 435 13.35 -27.68 -20.08
CA THR A 435 12.09 -28.37 -19.75
C THR A 435 10.90 -27.88 -20.58
N ASN A 436 11.07 -26.82 -21.39
CA ASN A 436 10.01 -26.09 -22.08
C ASN A 436 8.97 -25.50 -21.12
N GLU A 437 9.45 -25.02 -19.97
CA GLU A 437 8.59 -24.47 -18.92
C GLU A 437 8.82 -22.98 -18.73
N VAL A 438 7.75 -22.29 -18.36
CA VAL A 438 7.82 -20.99 -17.70
C VAL A 438 7.57 -21.23 -16.22
N VAL A 439 8.50 -20.80 -15.37
CA VAL A 439 8.37 -20.83 -13.92
C VAL A 439 7.83 -19.49 -13.46
N VAL A 440 6.76 -19.51 -12.68
CA VAL A 440 6.12 -18.34 -12.08
C VAL A 440 6.21 -18.49 -10.57
N VAL A 441 6.67 -17.44 -9.89
CA VAL A 441 6.73 -17.37 -8.44
C VAL A 441 5.72 -16.33 -7.98
N GLY A 442 4.75 -16.77 -7.17
CA GLY A 442 3.70 -15.90 -6.66
C GLY A 442 3.20 -16.39 -5.31
N SER A 443 2.45 -15.55 -4.61
CA SER A 443 1.83 -15.91 -3.33
C SER A 443 0.39 -16.32 -3.57
N CYS A 444 0.11 -17.62 -3.43
CA CYS A 444 -1.21 -18.17 -3.66
C CYS A 444 -2.06 -18.05 -2.39
N MET A 445 -3.19 -17.35 -2.48
CA MET A 445 -4.10 -17.16 -1.36
C MET A 445 -5.20 -18.23 -1.32
N THR A 446 -5.59 -18.63 -0.12
CA THR A 446 -6.73 -19.51 0.10
C THR A 446 -7.48 -19.08 1.37
N PRO A 447 -8.81 -18.84 1.28
CA PRO A 447 -9.60 -18.75 0.03
C PRO A 447 -9.22 -17.54 -0.84
N ALA A 448 -9.55 -17.60 -2.14
CA ALA A 448 -9.15 -16.61 -3.14
C ALA A 448 -9.75 -15.21 -2.91
N ASP A 449 -10.87 -15.11 -2.19
CA ASP A 449 -11.60 -13.88 -1.93
C ASP A 449 -11.40 -13.31 -0.52
N SER A 450 -10.47 -13.84 0.26
CA SER A 450 -10.16 -13.36 1.61
C SER A 450 -9.79 -11.87 1.71
N ILE A 451 -9.37 -11.25 0.60
CA ILE A 451 -9.10 -9.81 0.53
C ILE A 451 -10.41 -9.00 0.55
N PHE A 452 -11.45 -9.51 -0.12
CA PHE A 452 -12.69 -8.75 -0.37
C PHE A 452 -13.84 -9.17 0.55
N ASN A 453 -13.83 -10.41 1.03
CA ASN A 453 -14.90 -11.01 1.81
C ASN A 453 -14.43 -11.43 3.20
N GLU A 454 -15.35 -11.34 4.18
CA GLU A 454 -15.13 -11.97 5.47
C GLU A 454 -15.06 -13.49 5.31
N CYS A 455 -13.99 -14.10 5.81
CA CYS A 455 -13.88 -15.54 5.91
C CYS A 455 -13.72 -15.94 7.38
N GLU A 456 -14.43 -16.99 7.80
CA GLU A 456 -14.23 -17.59 9.13
C GLU A 456 -12.89 -18.33 9.24
N GLU A 457 -12.34 -18.77 8.11
CA GLU A 457 -11.01 -19.38 8.03
C GLU A 457 -9.91 -18.31 7.98
N SER A 458 -8.80 -18.57 8.66
CA SER A 458 -7.62 -17.71 8.58
C SER A 458 -7.06 -17.74 7.15
N LEU A 459 -6.96 -16.55 6.53
CA LEU A 459 -6.28 -16.36 5.25
C LEU A 459 -4.92 -17.07 5.28
N LYS A 460 -4.70 -17.95 4.31
CA LYS A 460 -3.39 -18.51 4.03
C LYS A 460 -2.84 -17.89 2.75
N SER A 461 -1.68 -17.27 2.80
CA SER A 461 -0.93 -16.85 1.62
C SER A 461 0.37 -17.65 1.50
N VAL A 462 0.40 -18.56 0.52
CA VAL A 462 1.46 -19.56 0.33
C VAL A 462 2.34 -19.19 -0.85
N LEU A 463 3.58 -18.82 -0.57
CA LEU A 463 4.61 -18.64 -1.59
C LEU A 463 4.79 -19.93 -2.40
N SER A 464 4.44 -19.88 -3.68
CA SER A 464 4.31 -21.04 -4.56
C SER A 464 5.17 -20.88 -5.81
N GLU A 465 5.76 -21.98 -6.25
CA GLU A 465 6.33 -22.14 -7.59
C GLU A 465 5.27 -22.80 -8.47
N ILE A 466 4.94 -22.15 -9.59
CA ILE A 466 3.99 -22.62 -10.59
C ILE A 466 4.78 -22.84 -11.88
N ARG A 467 4.81 -24.07 -12.39
CA ARG A 467 5.50 -24.40 -13.64
C ARG A 467 4.49 -24.61 -14.75
N LEU A 468 4.64 -23.88 -15.84
CA LEU A 468 3.74 -23.87 -16.99
C LEU A 468 4.46 -24.50 -18.19
N ASN A 469 4.08 -25.72 -18.57
CA ASN A 469 4.76 -26.43 -19.65
C ASN A 469 4.17 -26.05 -21.02
N LEU A 470 4.92 -25.33 -21.83
CA LEU A 470 4.47 -24.75 -23.11
C LEU A 470 4.28 -25.78 -24.22
N LYS A 471 4.76 -27.01 -24.03
CA LYS A 471 4.63 -28.12 -24.98
C LYS A 471 3.44 -29.02 -24.66
N THR A 472 3.24 -29.34 -23.39
CA THR A 472 2.17 -30.27 -22.96
C THR A 472 0.87 -29.56 -22.58
N GLY A 473 0.91 -28.24 -22.32
CA GLY A 473 -0.24 -27.49 -21.84
C GLY A 473 -0.63 -27.81 -20.40
N LYS A 474 0.25 -28.46 -19.63
CA LYS A 474 0.02 -28.82 -18.22
C LYS A 474 0.74 -27.85 -17.30
N SER A 475 0.16 -27.60 -16.13
CA SER A 475 0.82 -26.90 -15.03
C SER A 475 1.15 -27.84 -13.89
N THR A 476 2.11 -27.42 -13.06
CA THR A 476 2.29 -27.94 -11.71
C THR A 476 2.42 -26.78 -10.75
N ARG A 477 2.04 -26.99 -9.48
CA ARG A 477 2.18 -26.03 -8.40
C ARG A 477 2.76 -26.73 -7.19
N ARG A 478 3.72 -26.10 -6.53
CA ARG A 478 4.24 -26.55 -5.23
C ARG A 478 4.48 -25.35 -4.31
N PRO A 479 4.30 -25.50 -2.98
CA PRO A 479 4.82 -24.54 -2.04
C PRO A 479 6.36 -24.51 -2.11
N ILE A 480 6.95 -23.32 -1.99
CA ILE A 480 8.41 -23.15 -1.93
C ILE A 480 8.94 -23.48 -0.54
N ILE A 481 8.21 -23.05 0.48
CA ILE A 481 8.56 -23.24 1.89
C ILE A 481 7.89 -24.53 2.39
N PRO A 482 8.60 -25.41 3.11
CA PRO A 482 8.01 -26.59 3.72
C PRO A 482 6.88 -26.23 4.69
N GLU A 483 5.81 -27.03 4.75
CA GLU A 483 4.64 -26.78 5.60
C GLU A 483 5.00 -26.53 7.08
N ALA A 484 6.02 -27.22 7.59
CA ALA A 484 6.47 -27.07 8.98
C ALA A 484 7.09 -25.70 9.30
N GLU A 485 7.58 -24.98 8.28
CA GLU A 485 8.20 -23.66 8.39
C GLU A 485 7.34 -22.56 7.73
N HIS A 486 6.13 -22.93 7.29
CA HIS A 486 5.22 -22.05 6.59
C HIS A 486 4.95 -20.77 7.38
N VAL A 487 4.95 -19.66 6.65
CA VAL A 487 4.57 -18.33 7.10
C VAL A 487 3.79 -17.65 5.99
N ASN A 488 2.89 -16.75 6.38
CA ASN A 488 2.15 -15.93 5.41
C ASN A 488 3.07 -14.87 4.83
N LEU A 489 3.35 -14.98 3.52
CA LEU A 489 4.23 -14.08 2.79
C LEU A 489 3.47 -13.37 1.69
N GLU A 490 3.41 -12.04 1.80
CA GLU A 490 2.83 -11.15 0.80
C GLU A 490 3.71 -9.92 0.60
N ALA A 491 3.25 -9.00 -0.26
CA ALA A 491 3.80 -7.65 -0.47
C ALA A 491 5.33 -7.58 -0.34
N GLY A 492 6.04 -7.74 -1.45
CA GLY A 492 7.50 -7.68 -1.48
C GLY A 492 8.05 -7.70 -2.89
N MET A 493 9.32 -8.10 -3.02
CA MET A 493 9.98 -8.10 -4.32
C MET A 493 11.14 -9.07 -4.41
N VAL A 494 11.49 -9.38 -5.66
CA VAL A 494 12.79 -9.92 -6.04
C VAL A 494 13.76 -8.77 -6.36
N ASN A 495 15.02 -9.08 -6.62
CA ASN A 495 15.94 -8.10 -7.20
C ASN A 495 15.40 -7.62 -8.56
N ARG A 496 15.04 -6.33 -8.66
CA ARG A 496 14.45 -5.73 -9.87
C ARG A 496 15.31 -5.89 -11.14
N ASN A 497 16.63 -6.03 -10.99
CA ASN A 497 17.54 -6.22 -12.12
C ASN A 497 17.48 -7.66 -12.69
N ARG A 498 16.82 -8.57 -11.96
CA ARG A 498 16.52 -9.94 -12.38
C ARG A 498 15.05 -10.12 -12.77
N LEU A 499 14.26 -9.04 -12.90
CA LEU A 499 12.87 -9.16 -13.30
C LEU A 499 12.77 -9.83 -14.69
N GLY A 500 11.92 -10.85 -14.77
CA GLY A 500 11.75 -11.70 -15.96
C GLY A 500 12.85 -12.75 -16.16
N ARG A 501 13.78 -12.88 -15.22
CA ARG A 501 14.92 -13.79 -15.26
C ARG A 501 15.00 -14.59 -13.97
N LYS A 502 15.72 -15.70 -14.03
CA LYS A 502 15.86 -16.61 -12.90
C LYS A 502 16.46 -15.87 -11.70
N SER A 503 15.72 -15.88 -10.59
CA SER A 503 16.07 -15.24 -9.32
C SER A 503 16.10 -16.28 -8.21
N GLN A 504 17.11 -16.24 -7.37
CA GLN A 504 17.26 -17.09 -6.20
C GLN A 504 16.56 -16.53 -4.96
N PHE A 505 16.50 -15.21 -4.80
CA PHE A 505 16.03 -14.60 -3.55
C PHE A 505 14.79 -13.74 -3.74
N ALA A 506 13.82 -13.92 -2.83
CA ALA A 506 12.69 -13.02 -2.66
C ALA A 506 12.71 -12.41 -1.25
N TYR A 507 12.29 -11.14 -1.15
CA TYR A 507 12.12 -10.43 0.10
C TYR A 507 10.65 -10.08 0.26
N LEU A 508 9.96 -10.73 1.20
CA LEU A 508 8.49 -10.67 1.31
C LEU A 508 8.08 -10.28 2.74
N ALA A 509 7.01 -9.51 2.88
CA ALA A 509 6.45 -9.14 4.17
C ALA A 509 5.90 -10.37 4.91
N LEU A 510 6.20 -10.46 6.21
CA LEU A 510 5.60 -11.45 7.11
C LEU A 510 4.24 -10.95 7.58
N ALA A 511 3.17 -11.38 6.93
CA ALA A 511 1.80 -10.92 7.15
C ALA A 511 1.14 -11.61 8.35
N GLU A 512 1.80 -11.53 9.51
CA GLU A 512 1.40 -12.20 10.75
C GLU A 512 1.43 -11.19 11.92
N PRO A 513 0.27 -10.80 12.47
CA PRO A 513 -1.10 -11.15 12.06
C PRO A 513 -1.57 -10.32 10.84
N TRP A 514 -2.24 -10.94 9.86
CA TRP A 514 -2.90 -10.20 8.77
C TRP A 514 -3.91 -9.16 9.30
N PRO A 515 -3.98 -7.95 8.72
CA PRO A 515 -3.16 -7.40 7.62
C PRO A 515 -1.88 -6.67 8.09
N LYS A 516 -1.50 -6.77 9.38
CA LYS A 516 -0.26 -6.18 9.90
C LYS A 516 0.95 -7.03 9.51
N VAL A 517 2.09 -6.36 9.35
CA VAL A 517 3.34 -6.98 8.94
C VAL A 517 4.34 -6.93 10.08
N SER A 518 4.66 -8.06 10.72
CA SER A 518 5.55 -8.12 11.89
C SER A 518 7.05 -8.11 11.55
N GLY A 519 7.37 -8.20 10.26
CA GLY A 519 8.73 -8.29 9.77
C GLY A 519 8.78 -8.56 8.27
N PHE A 520 9.92 -8.99 7.78
CA PHE A 520 10.05 -9.52 6.43
C PHE A 520 10.93 -10.78 6.41
N ALA A 521 10.80 -11.58 5.37
CA ALA A 521 11.58 -12.78 5.15
C ALA A 521 12.41 -12.66 3.88
N LYS A 522 13.67 -13.08 3.96
CA LYS A 522 14.46 -13.48 2.80
C LYS A 522 14.22 -14.97 2.56
N VAL A 523 13.72 -15.31 1.38
CA VAL A 523 13.45 -16.69 0.98
C VAL A 523 14.41 -17.07 -0.14
N ASP A 524 15.09 -18.21 0.01
CA ASP A 524 15.75 -18.88 -1.11
C ASP A 524 14.72 -19.73 -1.87
N LEU A 525 14.43 -19.33 -3.11
CA LEU A 525 13.37 -19.91 -3.93
C LEU A 525 13.66 -21.34 -4.39
N PHE A 526 14.92 -21.78 -4.33
CA PHE A 526 15.32 -23.13 -4.72
C PHE A 526 15.37 -24.08 -3.53
N THR A 527 15.96 -23.64 -2.42
CA THR A 527 16.11 -24.49 -1.23
C THR A 527 14.90 -24.44 -0.30
N GLY A 528 14.10 -23.37 -0.36
CA GLY A 528 13.02 -23.10 0.58
C GLY A 528 13.48 -22.54 1.92
N GLU A 529 14.78 -22.23 2.09
CA GLU A 529 15.32 -21.65 3.33
C GLU A 529 14.72 -20.25 3.57
N VAL A 530 14.24 -20.03 4.81
CA VAL A 530 13.63 -18.75 5.22
C VAL A 530 14.45 -18.10 6.33
N LYS A 531 14.94 -16.89 6.08
CA LYS A 531 15.56 -16.03 7.10
C LYS A 531 14.63 -14.87 7.41
N LYS A 532 14.17 -14.80 8.66
CA LYS A 532 13.20 -13.80 9.11
C LYS A 532 13.90 -12.63 9.80
N TYR A 533 13.47 -11.42 9.48
CA TYR A 533 13.81 -10.20 10.19
C TYR A 533 12.54 -9.68 10.88
N ILE A 534 12.48 -9.77 12.20
CA ILE A 534 11.31 -9.39 13.01
C ILE A 534 11.53 -7.99 13.58
N TYR A 535 10.57 -7.09 13.40
CA TYR A 535 10.72 -5.68 13.81
C TYR A 535 10.77 -5.48 15.33
N GLY A 536 10.15 -6.40 16.07
CA GLY A 536 10.07 -6.38 17.53
C GLY A 536 8.62 -6.41 18.04
N ASP A 537 8.45 -6.45 19.36
CA ASP A 537 7.14 -6.55 19.98
C ASP A 537 6.28 -5.30 19.75
N GLN A 538 5.08 -5.47 19.17
CA GLN A 538 4.15 -4.40 18.77
C GLN A 538 4.75 -3.40 17.78
N ARG A 539 5.66 -3.88 16.92
CA ARG A 539 6.26 -3.09 15.84
C ARG A 539 5.90 -3.75 14.52
N PHE A 540 5.35 -2.96 13.61
CA PHE A 540 4.85 -3.47 12.34
C PHE A 540 5.24 -2.55 11.19
N GLY A 541 5.40 -3.11 10.00
CA GLY A 541 5.81 -2.39 8.79
C GLY A 541 4.89 -2.63 7.61
N GLY A 542 5.48 -2.80 6.43
CA GLY A 542 4.79 -3.11 5.18
C GLY A 542 5.76 -3.76 4.18
N GLU A 543 5.61 -3.44 2.90
CA GLU A 543 6.46 -3.96 1.83
C GLU A 543 7.96 -3.65 2.06
N PRO A 544 8.83 -4.68 2.12
CA PRO A 544 10.27 -4.49 2.12
C PRO A 544 10.78 -4.15 0.71
N LEU A 545 11.52 -3.07 0.58
CA LEU A 545 12.14 -2.68 -0.70
C LEU A 545 13.60 -3.12 -0.77
N PHE A 546 13.93 -4.02 -1.69
CA PHE A 546 15.31 -4.35 -2.04
C PHE A 546 15.93 -3.29 -2.95
N LEU A 547 17.06 -2.75 -2.50
CA LEU A 547 17.93 -1.83 -3.21
C LEU A 547 19.29 -2.52 -3.46
N PRO A 548 19.64 -2.87 -4.71
CA PRO A 548 20.95 -3.44 -5.02
C PRO A 548 22.06 -2.42 -4.71
N ASN A 549 23.18 -2.89 -4.16
CA ASN A 549 24.35 -2.06 -3.89
C ASN A 549 25.01 -1.56 -5.19
N ASP A 550 25.11 -2.44 -6.18
CA ASP A 550 25.51 -2.14 -7.54
C ASP A 550 24.50 -2.79 -8.49
N PRO A 551 23.86 -2.03 -9.40
CA PRO A 551 22.90 -2.60 -10.33
C PRO A 551 23.49 -3.68 -11.24
N ASN A 552 24.81 -3.68 -11.45
CA ASN A 552 25.52 -4.65 -12.28
C ASN A 552 26.11 -5.82 -11.48
N SER A 553 25.86 -5.91 -10.17
CA SER A 553 26.39 -6.99 -9.33
C SER A 553 25.77 -8.34 -9.70
N ASP A 554 26.63 -9.33 -9.95
CA ASP A 554 26.20 -10.72 -10.13
C ASP A 554 25.68 -11.35 -8.84
N ASN A 555 26.14 -10.86 -7.68
CA ASN A 555 25.62 -11.28 -6.37
C ASN A 555 24.20 -10.71 -6.19
N GLU A 556 23.20 -11.57 -6.37
CA GLU A 556 21.78 -11.19 -6.42
C GLU A 556 21.27 -10.51 -5.13
N ASP A 557 21.76 -10.95 -3.97
CA ASP A 557 21.36 -10.45 -2.64
C ASP A 557 22.28 -9.36 -2.08
N ASN A 558 23.24 -8.88 -2.86
CA ASN A 558 24.15 -7.82 -2.45
C ASN A 558 23.46 -6.46 -2.52
N GLY A 559 22.83 -6.07 -1.43
CA GLY A 559 22.08 -4.84 -1.33
C GLY A 559 21.51 -4.62 0.07
N TYR A 560 20.53 -3.75 0.14
CA TYR A 560 19.88 -3.35 1.37
C TYR A 560 18.36 -3.40 1.23
N ILE A 561 17.68 -3.74 2.33
CA ILE A 561 16.24 -3.66 2.47
C ILE A 561 15.90 -2.34 3.16
N LEU A 562 15.02 -1.57 2.56
CA LEU A 562 14.41 -0.38 3.14
C LEU A 562 12.98 -0.73 3.54
N ALA A 563 12.64 -0.52 4.81
CA ALA A 563 11.30 -0.82 5.32
C ALA A 563 10.85 0.20 6.37
N PHE A 564 9.67 0.79 6.16
CA PHE A 564 9.02 1.59 7.20
C PHE A 564 8.56 0.68 8.34
N VAL A 565 8.79 1.12 9.57
CA VAL A 565 8.37 0.45 10.80
C VAL A 565 7.64 1.46 11.67
N HIS A 566 6.52 1.05 12.23
CA HIS A 566 5.76 1.79 13.22
C HIS A 566 5.74 1.03 14.54
N ASP A 567 6.11 1.71 15.61
CA ASP A 567 6.04 1.20 16.97
C ASP A 567 4.70 1.61 17.58
N GLU A 568 3.79 0.65 17.80
CA GLU A 568 2.47 0.90 18.33
C GLU A 568 2.47 1.20 19.85
N LYS A 569 3.59 0.95 20.56
CA LYS A 569 3.73 1.32 21.99
C LYS A 569 4.15 2.77 22.14
N GLU A 570 5.20 3.16 21.42
CA GLU A 570 5.78 4.50 21.50
C GLU A 570 5.11 5.50 20.54
N TRP A 571 4.30 4.98 19.61
CA TRP A 571 3.59 5.74 18.57
C TRP A 571 4.54 6.54 17.65
N LYS A 572 5.69 5.95 17.34
CA LYS A 572 6.75 6.52 16.50
C LYS A 572 6.96 5.69 15.25
N SER A 573 7.39 6.34 14.18
CA SER A 573 7.74 5.66 12.93
C SER A 573 9.21 5.88 12.61
N GLU A 574 9.81 4.87 11.97
CA GLU A 574 11.18 4.91 11.50
C GLU A 574 11.29 4.22 10.13
N LEU A 575 12.37 4.50 9.41
CA LEU A 575 12.76 3.75 8.22
C LEU A 575 14.03 2.96 8.55
N GLN A 576 13.93 1.64 8.54
CA GLN A 576 15.06 0.74 8.78
C GLN A 576 15.77 0.41 7.46
N ILE A 577 17.11 0.39 7.51
CA ILE A 577 17.99 -0.05 6.43
C ILE A 577 18.73 -1.30 6.91
N VAL A 578 18.39 -2.43 6.31
CA VAL A 578 18.87 -3.76 6.71
C VAL A 578 19.72 -4.35 5.60
N ASN A 579 20.89 -4.90 5.92
CA ASN A 579 21.72 -5.60 4.94
C ASN A 579 20.98 -6.85 4.42
N ALA A 580 20.74 -6.90 3.12
CA ALA A 580 19.87 -7.91 2.50
C ALA A 580 20.50 -9.32 2.47
N LYS A 581 21.82 -9.42 2.70
CA LYS A 581 22.54 -10.70 2.74
C LYS A 581 22.42 -11.38 4.10
N ASN A 582 22.72 -10.63 5.16
CA ASN A 582 22.85 -11.16 6.54
C ASN A 582 21.72 -10.73 7.49
N LEU A 583 20.76 -9.92 7.01
CA LEU A 583 19.62 -9.38 7.76
C LEU A 583 20.01 -8.58 9.02
N LYS A 584 21.17 -7.94 9.04
CA LYS A 584 21.59 -7.04 10.12
C LYS A 584 21.12 -5.61 9.84
N LEU A 585 20.57 -4.96 10.86
CA LEU A 585 20.23 -3.54 10.83
C LEU A 585 21.52 -2.71 10.74
N GLU A 586 21.63 -1.86 9.73
CA GLU A 586 22.79 -0.99 9.49
C GLU A 586 22.49 0.46 9.89
N ALA A 587 21.26 0.92 9.62
CA ALA A 587 20.78 2.22 10.04
C ALA A 587 19.27 2.22 10.32
N SER A 588 18.83 3.09 11.22
CA SER A 588 17.44 3.47 11.40
C SER A 588 17.30 4.99 11.34
N VAL A 589 16.39 5.48 10.50
CA VAL A 589 16.06 6.90 10.37
C VAL A 589 14.77 7.18 11.13
N GLU A 590 14.83 8.01 12.16
CA GLU A 590 13.65 8.44 12.90
C GLU A 590 12.81 9.40 12.05
N LEU A 591 11.51 9.13 11.93
CA LEU A 591 10.61 9.95 11.14
C LEU A 591 9.88 10.96 12.03
N PRO A 592 9.66 12.19 11.52
CA PRO A 592 9.12 13.27 12.34
C PRO A 592 7.62 13.16 12.61
N SER A 593 6.94 12.26 11.90
CA SER A 593 5.52 11.97 12.06
C SER A 593 5.26 10.47 11.97
N ARG A 594 4.07 10.06 12.37
CA ARG A 594 3.56 8.73 12.07
C ARG A 594 3.52 8.52 10.56
N VAL A 595 3.99 7.35 10.13
CA VAL A 595 3.81 6.84 8.77
C VAL A 595 2.79 5.70 8.86
N PRO A 596 1.58 5.87 8.31
CA PRO A 596 0.56 4.82 8.32
C PRO A 596 1.03 3.59 7.55
N TYR A 597 0.35 2.46 7.72
CA TYR A 597 0.55 1.33 6.81
C TYR A 597 0.17 1.75 5.38
N GLY A 598 0.86 1.19 4.39
CA GLY A 598 0.70 1.56 2.99
C GLY A 598 0.86 0.36 2.07
N PHE A 599 0.91 0.63 0.78
CA PHE A 599 1.01 -0.39 -0.27
C PHE A 599 2.41 -0.38 -0.85
N HIS A 600 2.52 -0.25 -2.18
CA HIS A 600 3.76 -0.45 -2.90
C HIS A 600 4.64 0.80 -2.94
N GLY A 601 5.95 0.58 -2.85
CA GLY A 601 6.98 1.60 -2.94
C GLY A 601 8.02 1.32 -4.02
N THR A 602 8.80 2.33 -4.32
CA THR A 602 9.95 2.23 -5.23
C THR A 602 11.09 3.09 -4.73
N PHE A 603 12.27 2.89 -5.32
CA PHE A 603 13.45 3.69 -5.05
C PHE A 603 13.95 4.26 -6.36
N ILE A 604 14.15 5.57 -6.38
CA ILE A 604 14.71 6.30 -7.51
C ILE A 604 16.11 6.74 -7.10
N ASN A 605 17.14 6.27 -7.81
CA ASN A 605 18.51 6.66 -7.50
C ASN A 605 18.77 8.11 -7.89
N SER A 606 19.81 8.71 -7.29
CA SER A 606 20.17 10.11 -7.53
C SER A 606 20.44 10.43 -9.01
N LYS A 607 21.07 9.53 -9.77
CA LYS A 607 21.37 9.72 -11.20
C LYS A 607 20.11 9.74 -12.07
N ASP A 608 19.10 8.95 -11.71
CA ASP A 608 17.82 8.95 -12.39
C ASP A 608 17.02 10.21 -12.07
N LEU A 609 17.08 10.69 -10.82
CA LEU A 609 16.45 11.96 -10.42
C LEU A 609 17.01 13.17 -11.16
N GLU A 610 18.29 13.16 -11.57
CA GLU A 610 18.89 14.21 -12.41
C GLU A 610 18.21 14.31 -13.79
N LYS A 611 17.65 13.21 -14.29
CA LYS A 611 16.93 13.13 -15.57
C LYS A 611 15.43 13.33 -15.44
N GLN A 612 14.94 13.67 -14.25
CA GLN A 612 13.51 13.82 -14.01
C GLN A 612 12.93 14.99 -14.82
N ALA A 613 11.82 14.72 -15.51
CA ALA A 613 11.12 15.69 -16.36
C ALA A 613 10.37 16.77 -15.56
#